data_AF-A0A957GFH8-F1
#
_entry.id   AF-A0A957GFH8-F1
#
_cell.length_a   1.000
_cell.length_b   1.000
_cell.length_c   1.000
_cell.angle_alpha   90.00
_cell.angle_beta   90.00
_cell.angle_gamma   90.00
#
_symmetry.space_group_name_H-M   'P 1'
#
loop_
_entity.id
_entity.type
_entity.pdbx_description
1 polymer ?
#
loop_
_entity_poly.entity_id
_entity_poly.type
_entity_poly.pdbx_seq_one_letter_code
_entity_poly.pdbx_strand_id
1 'polypeptide(L)'
;MPNLVFVNRRTWGQKPKSANIVEAHCTISYAGILLEQLSKTHVGKCQDGLMEFPLFMSEVLNNNKKIALGLGITDEELLNWYHNIVMDHMPIILKEMLSRDLVDLDKREDRFYLWTIVKENALNILPGLERLTYIHDEFVSVAQYAIENEKHYTAIILIATAIEHSLNLFYRELLTLKGLSAQEITQIIRSNNIQAKTNWLLSLIGQFTIPDDMKKSINDIIELRNALVHYKAVPTKIDVADGSWEMIRNKLKQMDIKKLMIVPDELDELLDSELDKLDPNRQLAVELTDVMFASREVQSDF
;
A
#
# COMPACT_ATOMS: atom_id res chain seq x y z
N MET A 1 -25.59 4.98 -15.03
CA MET A 1 -24.41 4.82 -14.16
C MET A 1 -23.22 4.55 -15.07
N PRO A 2 -22.18 5.41 -15.12
CA PRO A 2 -21.04 5.13 -15.98
C PRO A 2 -20.15 4.08 -15.32
N ASN A 3 -19.83 3.02 -16.06
CA ASN A 3 -18.87 1.99 -15.66
C ASN A 3 -17.48 2.63 -15.60
N LEU A 4 -16.90 2.76 -14.39
CA LEU A 4 -15.47 3.04 -14.24
C LEU A 4 -14.69 1.75 -14.53
N VAL A 5 -13.71 1.86 -15.43
CA VAL A 5 -12.80 0.80 -15.84
C VAL A 5 -11.44 1.14 -15.23
N PHE A 6 -10.82 0.21 -14.51
CA PHE A 6 -9.51 0.37 -13.86
C PHE A 6 -8.49 -0.59 -14.51
N VAL A 7 -7.23 -0.15 -14.65
CA VAL A 7 -6.20 -0.77 -15.52
C VAL A 7 -4.90 -1.02 -14.74
N ASN A 8 -4.37 -2.25 -14.83
CA ASN A 8 -3.07 -2.68 -14.27
C ASN A 8 -1.86 -2.10 -15.07
N ARG A 9 -0.78 -1.73 -14.35
CA ARG A 9 0.44 -1.05 -14.82
C ARG A 9 1.28 -1.80 -15.88
N ARG A 10 1.17 -3.12 -16.08
CA ARG A 10 2.14 -3.88 -16.93
C ARG A 10 1.78 -4.10 -18.40
N THR A 11 0.61 -3.67 -18.89
CA THR A 11 0.19 -3.89 -20.30
C THR A 11 -0.12 -2.60 -21.06
N TRP A 12 0.77 -1.61 -21.01
CA TRP A 12 0.56 -0.35 -21.71
C TRP A 12 0.88 -0.47 -23.21
N GLY A 13 -0.18 -0.57 -24.02
CA GLY A 13 -0.14 -0.68 -25.48
C GLY A 13 -1.25 -1.55 -26.09
N GLN A 14 -1.94 -2.36 -25.28
CA GLN A 14 -3.07 -3.19 -25.73
C GLN A 14 -4.37 -2.80 -25.03
N LYS A 15 -5.50 -2.86 -25.76
CA LYS A 15 -6.85 -2.66 -25.19
C LYS A 15 -7.02 -3.56 -23.96
N PRO A 16 -7.54 -3.05 -22.82
CA PRO A 16 -7.70 -3.85 -21.62
C PRO A 16 -8.67 -5.00 -21.89
N LYS A 17 -8.21 -6.23 -21.66
CA LYS A 17 -9.09 -7.38 -21.47
C LYS A 17 -9.67 -7.30 -20.06
N SER A 18 -10.93 -7.70 -19.88
CA SER A 18 -11.72 -7.60 -18.64
C SER A 18 -11.14 -8.36 -17.42
N ALA A 19 -9.98 -9.00 -17.53
CA ALA A 19 -9.36 -9.80 -16.48
C ALA A 19 -8.62 -8.97 -15.40
N ASN A 20 -8.14 -7.76 -15.73
CA ASN A 20 -7.28 -6.96 -14.83
C ASN A 20 -8.06 -6.20 -13.74
N ILE A 21 -9.39 -6.34 -13.69
CA ILE A 21 -10.29 -5.54 -12.84
C ILE A 21 -10.54 -6.21 -11.47
N VAL A 22 -10.15 -7.48 -11.31
CA VAL A 22 -10.44 -8.32 -10.14
C VAL A 22 -9.29 -8.32 -9.10
N GLU A 23 -8.11 -7.78 -9.42
CA GLU A 23 -6.87 -8.10 -8.69
C GLU A 23 -6.76 -7.51 -7.26
N ALA A 24 -7.32 -6.34 -6.95
CA ALA A 24 -6.95 -5.63 -5.72
C ALA A 24 -7.82 -5.94 -4.48
N HIS A 25 -9.15 -6.06 -4.66
CA HIS A 25 -10.02 -6.66 -3.63
C HIS A 25 -9.69 -8.16 -3.42
N CYS A 26 -8.99 -8.77 -4.38
CA CYS A 26 -8.43 -10.10 -4.25
C CYS A 26 -7.14 -10.12 -3.42
N THR A 27 -6.24 -9.14 -3.45
CA THR A 27 -4.89 -9.31 -2.87
C THR A 27 -4.88 -9.69 -1.39
N ILE A 28 -5.71 -9.09 -0.54
CA ILE A 28 -5.75 -9.42 0.91
C ILE A 28 -6.58 -10.66 1.19
N SER A 29 -7.69 -10.84 0.48
CA SER A 29 -8.46 -12.08 0.56
C SER A 29 -7.59 -13.27 0.11
N TYR A 30 -6.75 -13.06 -0.90
CA TYR A 30 -5.80 -14.04 -1.41
C TYR A 30 -4.55 -14.16 -0.55
N ALA A 31 -4.03 -13.10 0.08
CA ALA A 31 -2.94 -13.17 1.06
C ALA A 31 -3.40 -13.94 2.30
N GLY A 32 -4.63 -13.70 2.76
CA GLY A 32 -5.31 -14.49 3.79
C GLY A 32 -5.47 -15.94 3.38
N ILE A 33 -5.97 -16.22 2.17
CA ILE A 33 -6.08 -17.58 1.62
C ILE A 33 -4.69 -18.24 1.47
N LEU A 34 -3.65 -17.50 1.05
CA LEU A 34 -2.26 -17.94 0.95
C LEU A 34 -1.70 -18.32 2.32
N LEU A 35 -1.91 -17.45 3.31
CA LEU A 35 -1.43 -17.64 4.68
C LEU A 35 -2.21 -18.75 5.39
N GLU A 36 -3.49 -18.91 5.08
CA GLU A 36 -4.27 -20.06 5.50
C GLU A 36 -3.79 -21.35 4.81
N GLN A 37 -3.49 -21.31 3.51
CA GLN A 37 -2.91 -22.43 2.78
C GLN A 37 -1.52 -22.78 3.32
N LEU A 38 -0.69 -21.78 3.66
CA LEU A 38 0.60 -21.91 4.34
C LEU A 38 0.46 -22.68 5.67
N SER A 39 -0.51 -22.29 6.49
CA SER A 39 -0.75 -22.95 7.78
C SER A 39 -1.17 -24.42 7.64
N LYS A 40 -1.86 -24.75 6.54
CA LYS A 40 -2.45 -26.08 6.27
C LYS A 40 -1.50 -27.01 5.53
N THR A 41 -0.51 -26.49 4.80
CA THR A 41 0.44 -27.33 4.06
C THR A 41 1.26 -28.16 5.03
N HIS A 42 1.20 -29.49 4.95
CA HIS A 42 2.13 -30.32 5.69
C HIS A 42 3.53 -30.07 5.12
N VAL A 43 4.47 -29.63 5.97
CA VAL A 43 5.89 -29.78 5.63
C VAL A 43 6.12 -31.27 5.75
N GLY A 44 5.90 -31.98 4.65
CA GLY A 44 6.41 -33.33 4.51
C GLY A 44 7.88 -33.26 4.89
N LYS A 45 8.35 -34.20 5.71
CA LYS A 45 9.78 -34.32 6.00
C LYS A 45 10.49 -34.55 4.66
N CYS A 46 10.90 -33.48 3.98
CA CYS A 46 11.96 -33.56 2.98
C CYS A 46 13.12 -34.21 3.72
N GLN A 47 13.65 -35.30 3.17
CA GLN A 47 14.67 -36.11 3.85
C GLN A 47 15.92 -35.30 4.24
N ASP A 48 16.07 -34.08 3.69
CA ASP A 48 17.16 -33.14 3.96
C ASP A 48 16.72 -31.83 4.65
N GLY A 49 15.48 -31.74 5.16
CA GLY A 49 15.03 -30.61 5.98
C GLY A 49 14.82 -29.28 5.25
N LEU A 50 15.00 -29.21 3.93
CA LEU A 50 14.82 -27.98 3.15
C LEU A 50 13.60 -28.12 2.22
N MET A 51 12.52 -27.43 2.54
CA MET A 51 11.49 -27.12 1.55
C MET A 51 11.97 -25.88 0.80
N GLU A 52 12.44 -26.05 -0.43
CA GLU A 52 12.78 -24.90 -1.26
C GLU A 52 11.49 -24.12 -1.57
N PHE A 53 11.52 -22.80 -1.46
CA PHE A 53 10.40 -21.91 -1.82
C PHE A 53 9.71 -22.30 -3.15
N PRO A 54 10.43 -22.70 -4.22
CA PRO A 54 9.85 -23.30 -5.43
C PRO A 54 8.89 -24.48 -5.21
N LEU A 55 9.18 -25.41 -4.31
CA LEU A 55 8.33 -26.57 -4.03
C LEU A 55 7.04 -26.16 -3.33
N PHE A 56 7.14 -25.26 -2.34
CA PHE A 56 5.99 -24.67 -1.66
C PHE A 56 5.09 -23.91 -2.65
N MET A 57 5.71 -23.05 -3.46
CA MET A 57 5.03 -22.30 -4.51
C MET A 57 4.33 -23.23 -5.50
N SER A 58 4.93 -24.37 -5.85
CA SER A 58 4.30 -25.34 -6.77
C SER A 58 2.97 -25.89 -6.23
N GLU A 59 2.82 -26.07 -4.93
CA GLU A 59 1.60 -26.63 -4.32
C GLU A 59 0.48 -25.59 -4.25
N VAL A 60 0.80 -24.37 -3.86
CA VAL A 60 -0.13 -23.22 -3.92
C VAL A 60 -0.55 -22.93 -5.36
N LEU A 61 0.40 -22.97 -6.30
CA LEU A 61 0.14 -22.83 -7.73
C LEU A 61 -0.83 -23.91 -8.19
N ASN A 62 -0.60 -25.19 -7.87
CA ASN A 62 -1.46 -26.29 -8.31
C ASN A 62 -2.92 -26.12 -7.86
N ASN A 63 -3.16 -25.61 -6.65
CA ASN A 63 -4.51 -25.36 -6.14
C ASN A 63 -5.24 -24.24 -6.89
N ASN A 64 -4.50 -23.24 -7.40
CA ASN A 64 -5.06 -22.06 -8.07
C ASN A 64 -4.94 -22.12 -9.61
N LYS A 65 -4.14 -23.05 -10.13
CA LYS A 65 -3.80 -23.22 -11.56
C LYS A 65 -5.03 -23.38 -12.43
N LYS A 66 -6.04 -24.13 -11.96
CA LYS A 66 -7.28 -24.35 -12.74
C LYS A 66 -8.06 -23.05 -12.98
N ILE A 67 -8.06 -22.14 -12.01
CA ILE A 67 -8.73 -20.83 -12.12
C ILE A 67 -7.88 -19.90 -13.00
N ALA A 68 -6.57 -19.82 -12.74
CA ALA A 68 -5.64 -18.99 -13.51
C ALA A 68 -5.63 -19.34 -15.01
N LEU A 69 -5.57 -20.63 -15.34
CA LEU A 69 -5.63 -21.11 -16.73
C LEU A 69 -6.98 -20.77 -17.40
N GLY A 70 -8.09 -20.79 -16.64
CA GLY A 70 -9.40 -20.36 -17.13
C GLY A 70 -9.47 -18.87 -17.51
N LEU A 71 -8.57 -18.05 -16.94
CA LEU A 71 -8.44 -16.62 -17.23
C LEU A 71 -7.35 -16.32 -18.26
N GLY A 72 -6.61 -17.33 -18.72
CA GLY A 72 -5.50 -17.17 -19.67
C GLY A 72 -4.20 -16.66 -19.04
N ILE A 73 -4.05 -16.79 -17.72
CA ILE A 73 -2.81 -16.44 -16.99
C ILE A 73 -1.83 -17.61 -17.12
N THR A 74 -0.60 -17.32 -17.50
CA THR A 74 0.48 -18.30 -17.61
C THR A 74 1.03 -18.71 -16.25
N ASP A 75 1.71 -19.87 -16.17
CA ASP A 75 2.34 -20.33 -14.92
C ASP A 75 3.40 -19.32 -14.42
N GLU A 76 4.12 -18.66 -15.33
CA GLU A 76 5.13 -17.64 -15.01
C GLU A 76 4.49 -16.35 -14.46
N GLU A 77 3.42 -15.86 -15.09
CA GLU A 77 2.67 -14.70 -14.58
C GLU A 77 2.09 -14.98 -13.19
N LEU A 78 1.56 -16.17 -12.99
CA LEU A 78 1.01 -16.59 -11.70
C LEU A 78 2.11 -16.67 -10.64
N LEU A 79 3.26 -17.28 -10.93
CA LEU A 79 4.40 -17.34 -10.01
C LEU A 79 4.91 -15.95 -9.65
N ASN A 80 5.07 -15.07 -10.63
CA ASN A 80 5.49 -13.68 -10.41
C ASN A 80 4.48 -12.92 -9.54
N TRP A 81 3.19 -13.13 -9.76
CA TRP A 81 2.13 -12.51 -8.96
C TRP A 81 2.21 -12.96 -7.50
N TYR A 82 2.32 -14.26 -7.25
CA TYR A 82 2.49 -14.78 -5.91
C TYR A 82 3.77 -14.28 -5.23
N HIS A 83 4.88 -14.27 -5.96
CA HIS A 83 6.15 -13.76 -5.45
C HIS A 83 5.99 -12.31 -4.98
N ASN A 84 5.39 -11.43 -5.78
CA ASN A 84 5.16 -10.04 -5.38
C ASN A 84 4.28 -9.95 -4.14
N ILE A 85 3.16 -10.69 -4.07
CA ILE A 85 2.31 -10.70 -2.87
C ILE A 85 3.10 -11.09 -1.63
N VAL A 86 3.89 -12.16 -1.72
CA VAL A 86 4.68 -12.62 -0.60
C VAL A 86 5.72 -11.57 -0.21
N MET A 87 6.44 -10.99 -1.17
CA MET A 87 7.45 -9.95 -0.90
C MET A 87 6.83 -8.69 -0.29
N ASP A 88 5.64 -8.28 -0.73
CA ASP A 88 4.97 -7.08 -0.24
C ASP A 88 4.42 -7.28 1.18
N HIS A 89 4.01 -8.50 1.54
CA HIS A 89 3.36 -8.77 2.83
C HIS A 89 4.29 -9.39 3.88
N MET A 90 5.40 -10.04 3.47
CA MET A 90 6.31 -10.70 4.41
C MET A 90 6.93 -9.73 5.44
N PRO A 91 7.41 -8.53 5.06
CA PRO A 91 7.93 -7.58 6.03
C PRO A 91 6.86 -7.21 7.07
N ILE A 92 5.60 -7.09 6.66
CA ILE A 92 4.50 -6.75 7.57
C ILE A 92 4.25 -7.89 8.56
N ILE A 93 4.22 -9.14 8.08
CA ILE A 93 4.07 -10.33 8.92
C ILE A 93 5.20 -10.39 9.94
N LEU A 94 6.45 -10.28 9.49
CA LEU A 94 7.63 -10.37 10.33
C LEU A 94 7.72 -9.21 11.34
N LYS A 95 7.34 -7.99 10.94
CA LYS A 95 7.23 -6.84 11.85
C LYS A 95 6.26 -7.13 13.00
N GLU A 96 5.10 -7.70 12.71
CA GLU A 96 4.11 -8.06 13.73
C GLU A 96 4.62 -9.19 14.63
N MET A 97 5.39 -10.14 14.09
CA MET A 97 6.03 -11.19 14.88
C MET A 97 7.10 -10.64 15.82
N LEU A 98 7.95 -9.74 15.33
CA LEU A 98 8.98 -9.06 16.11
C LEU A 98 8.34 -8.25 17.24
N SER A 99 7.25 -7.54 16.95
CA SER A 99 6.52 -6.73 17.94
C SER A 99 5.85 -7.55 19.04
N ARG A 100 5.75 -8.88 18.86
CA ARG A 100 5.21 -9.84 19.83
C ARG A 100 6.29 -10.73 20.45
N ASP A 101 7.57 -10.43 20.23
CA ASP A 101 8.72 -11.23 20.68
C ASP A 101 8.64 -12.70 20.23
N LEU A 102 8.05 -12.96 19.06
CA LEU A 102 7.93 -14.33 18.52
C LEU A 102 9.20 -14.78 17.80
N VAL A 103 10.07 -13.86 17.38
CA VAL A 103 11.28 -14.18 16.59
C VAL A 103 12.50 -14.22 17.50
N ASP A 104 13.20 -15.35 17.50
CA ASP A 104 14.51 -15.57 18.12
C ASP A 104 15.60 -14.94 17.23
N LEU A 105 16.07 -13.76 17.63
CA LEU A 105 17.03 -12.98 16.85
C LEU A 105 18.41 -13.62 16.75
N ASP A 106 18.73 -14.62 17.57
CA ASP A 106 19.95 -15.41 17.45
C ASP A 106 19.90 -16.38 16.26
N LYS A 107 18.69 -16.66 15.75
CA LYS A 107 18.42 -17.51 14.58
C LYS A 107 17.99 -16.73 13.35
N ARG A 108 18.18 -15.42 13.33
CA ARG A 108 17.74 -14.54 12.22
C ARG A 108 18.37 -14.86 10.86
N GLU A 109 19.51 -15.53 10.84
CA GLU A 109 20.17 -15.96 9.59
C GLU A 109 19.70 -17.36 9.12
N ASP A 110 18.97 -18.10 9.97
CA ASP A 110 18.43 -19.41 9.64
C ASP A 110 17.09 -19.26 8.90
N ARG A 111 17.15 -19.37 7.58
CA ARG A 111 15.97 -19.30 6.71
C ARG A 111 14.92 -20.35 7.05
N PHE A 112 15.33 -21.56 7.42
CA PHE A 112 14.40 -22.65 7.72
C PHE A 112 13.62 -22.33 9.00
N TYR A 113 14.32 -21.79 10.00
CA TYR A 113 13.71 -21.28 11.21
C TYR A 113 12.68 -20.17 10.91
N LEU A 114 13.04 -19.16 10.10
CA LEU A 114 12.15 -18.06 9.74
C LEU A 114 10.87 -18.54 9.03
N TRP A 115 11.00 -19.43 8.05
CA TRP A 115 9.83 -20.02 7.38
C TRP A 115 8.96 -20.84 8.33
N THR A 116 9.58 -21.63 9.21
CA THR A 116 8.87 -22.43 10.21
C THR A 116 8.06 -21.54 11.13
N ILE A 117 8.65 -20.46 11.65
CA ILE A 117 7.96 -19.62 12.61
C ILE A 117 6.86 -18.78 11.97
N VAL A 118 7.07 -18.27 10.75
CA VAL A 118 6.02 -17.60 9.98
C VAL A 118 4.85 -18.55 9.78
N LYS A 119 5.10 -19.78 9.36
CA LYS A 119 4.06 -20.79 9.15
C LYS A 119 3.28 -21.09 10.42
N GLU A 120 3.96 -21.29 11.54
CA GLU A 120 3.34 -21.63 12.83
C GLU A 120 2.49 -20.49 13.40
N ASN A 121 2.82 -19.24 13.06
CA ASN A 121 2.17 -18.06 13.64
C ASN A 121 1.28 -17.28 12.67
N ALA A 122 1.34 -17.55 11.36
CA ALA A 122 0.64 -16.78 10.32
C ALA A 122 -0.85 -16.58 10.64
N LEU A 123 -1.56 -17.64 11.06
CA LEU A 123 -2.99 -17.56 11.39
C LEU A 123 -3.28 -16.65 12.59
N ASN A 124 -2.38 -16.57 13.56
CA ASN A 124 -2.54 -15.74 14.76
C ASN A 124 -2.19 -14.27 14.49
N ILE A 125 -1.45 -14.00 13.42
CA ILE A 125 -1.01 -12.68 12.99
C ILE A 125 -2.02 -12.06 12.02
N LEU A 126 -2.59 -12.88 11.13
CA LEU A 126 -3.54 -12.47 10.08
C LEU A 126 -4.65 -11.51 10.54
N PRO A 127 -5.35 -11.73 11.68
CA PRO A 127 -6.37 -10.79 12.13
C PRO A 127 -5.84 -9.39 12.46
N GLY A 128 -4.54 -9.27 12.77
CA GLY A 128 -3.86 -8.00 12.94
C GLY A 128 -3.54 -7.30 11.62
N LEU A 129 -3.36 -8.07 10.53
CA LEU A 129 -2.98 -7.58 9.20
C LEU A 129 -4.14 -7.02 8.38
N GLU A 130 -5.40 -7.36 8.69
CA GLU A 130 -6.62 -6.87 7.99
C GLU A 130 -6.71 -5.33 7.90
N ARG A 131 -5.88 -4.60 8.64
CA ARG A 131 -5.87 -3.13 8.68
C ARG A 131 -4.93 -2.47 7.66
N LEU A 132 -4.12 -3.24 6.94
CA LEU A 132 -3.09 -2.71 6.04
C LEU A 132 -3.49 -2.91 4.58
N THR A 133 -4.58 -2.26 4.18
CA THR A 133 -4.97 -2.20 2.76
C THR A 133 -4.32 -0.96 2.12
N TYR A 134 -3.28 -1.17 1.32
CA TYR A 134 -2.69 -0.12 0.49
C TYR A 134 -3.55 0.06 -0.78
N ILE A 135 -4.65 0.82 -0.64
CA ILE A 135 -5.46 1.29 -1.79
C ILE A 135 -4.78 2.51 -2.46
N HIS A 136 -3.63 2.95 -1.95
CA HIS A 136 -2.90 4.12 -2.43
C HIS A 136 -2.57 4.02 -3.93
N ASP A 137 -1.93 2.92 -4.33
CA ASP A 137 -1.50 2.67 -5.72
C ASP A 137 -2.66 2.69 -6.71
N GLU A 138 -3.83 2.23 -6.30
CA GLU A 138 -5.04 2.30 -7.11
C GLU A 138 -5.45 3.76 -7.32
N PHE A 139 -5.50 4.58 -6.27
CA PHE A 139 -5.86 5.98 -6.43
C PHE A 139 -4.89 6.73 -7.33
N VAL A 140 -3.58 6.51 -7.18
CA VAL A 140 -2.55 7.14 -8.01
C VAL A 140 -2.63 6.67 -9.46
N SER A 141 -2.72 5.37 -9.71
CA SER A 141 -2.82 4.83 -11.08
C SER A 141 -4.08 5.31 -11.81
N VAL A 142 -5.20 5.39 -11.09
CA VAL A 142 -6.46 5.91 -11.66
C VAL A 142 -6.40 7.42 -11.86
N ALA A 143 -5.74 8.16 -10.98
CA ALA A 143 -5.51 9.59 -11.17
C ALA A 143 -4.67 9.85 -12.43
N GLN A 144 -3.61 9.06 -12.64
CA GLN A 144 -2.79 9.13 -13.85
C GLN A 144 -3.63 8.87 -15.11
N TYR A 145 -4.43 7.81 -15.12
CA TYR A 145 -5.36 7.54 -16.21
C TYR A 145 -6.34 8.70 -16.44
N ALA A 146 -6.86 9.31 -15.37
CA ALA A 146 -7.75 10.46 -15.48
C ALA A 146 -7.05 11.67 -16.12
N ILE A 147 -5.78 11.93 -15.81
CA ILE A 147 -5.00 13.03 -16.41
C ILE A 147 -4.84 12.83 -17.91
N GLU A 148 -4.48 11.62 -18.34
CA GLU A 148 -4.27 11.29 -19.75
C GLU A 148 -5.54 11.39 -20.59
N ASN A 149 -6.70 11.27 -19.95
CA ASN A 149 -8.00 11.42 -20.58
C ASN A 149 -8.61 12.81 -20.34
N GLU A 150 -7.80 13.80 -19.94
CA GLU A 150 -8.21 15.19 -19.68
C GLU A 150 -9.29 15.34 -18.60
N LYS A 151 -9.47 14.32 -17.75
CA LYS A 151 -10.40 14.30 -16.60
C LYS A 151 -9.74 14.85 -15.35
N HIS A 152 -9.22 16.07 -15.45
CA HIS A 152 -8.42 16.73 -14.40
C HIS A 152 -9.13 16.83 -13.04
N TYR A 153 -10.44 17.08 -13.03
CA TYR A 153 -11.21 17.13 -11.78
C TYR A 153 -11.18 15.81 -11.01
N THR A 154 -11.38 14.71 -11.74
CA THR A 154 -11.33 13.36 -11.18
C THR A 154 -9.94 13.06 -10.66
N ALA A 155 -8.89 13.41 -11.42
CA ALA A 155 -7.51 13.25 -10.99
C ALA A 155 -7.23 13.96 -9.66
N ILE A 156 -7.61 15.24 -9.51
CA ILE A 156 -7.40 15.98 -8.26
C ILE A 156 -8.10 15.33 -7.06
N ILE A 157 -9.34 14.84 -7.24
CA ILE A 157 -10.08 14.16 -6.17
C ILE A 157 -9.34 12.88 -5.76
N LEU A 158 -8.83 12.11 -6.72
CA LEU A 158 -8.11 10.86 -6.46
C LEU A 158 -6.75 11.11 -5.79
N ILE A 159 -5.97 12.10 -6.26
CA ILE A 159 -4.70 12.51 -5.63
C ILE A 159 -4.94 12.95 -4.18
N ALA A 160 -5.94 13.80 -3.94
CA ALA A 160 -6.30 14.25 -2.59
C ALA A 160 -6.70 13.07 -1.68
N THR A 161 -7.39 12.08 -2.24
CA THR A 161 -7.80 10.87 -1.52
C THR A 161 -6.60 9.99 -1.18
N ALA A 162 -5.64 9.84 -2.11
CA ALA A 162 -4.39 9.12 -1.87
C ALA A 162 -3.61 9.76 -0.71
N ILE A 163 -3.41 11.07 -0.74
CA ILE A 163 -2.74 11.84 0.34
C ILE A 163 -3.43 11.64 1.70
N GLU A 164 -4.77 11.73 1.74
CA GLU A 164 -5.52 11.52 2.98
C GLU A 164 -5.38 10.08 3.49
N HIS A 165 -5.40 9.10 2.60
CA HIS A 165 -5.23 7.69 2.93
C HIS A 165 -3.84 7.41 3.52
N SER A 166 -2.78 7.91 2.87
CA SER A 166 -1.39 7.80 3.34
C SER A 166 -1.20 8.36 4.74
N LEU A 167 -1.66 9.59 4.98
CA LEU A 167 -1.60 10.19 6.32
C LEU A 167 -2.38 9.37 7.34
N ASN A 168 -3.56 8.85 6.96
CA ASN A 168 -4.36 8.04 7.87
C ASN A 168 -3.66 6.71 8.21
N LEU A 169 -3.01 6.04 7.25
CA LEU A 169 -2.21 4.83 7.50
C LEU A 169 -1.03 5.13 8.43
N PHE A 170 -0.27 6.17 8.11
CA PHE A 170 0.84 6.63 8.94
C PHE A 170 0.41 6.89 10.40
N TYR A 171 -0.69 7.63 10.60
CA TYR A 171 -1.20 7.89 11.95
C TYR A 171 -1.69 6.62 12.66
N ARG A 172 -2.24 5.65 11.94
CA ARG A 172 -2.63 4.36 12.54
C ARG A 172 -1.42 3.62 13.06
N GLU A 173 -0.36 3.53 12.27
CA GLU A 173 0.89 2.88 12.71
C GLU A 173 1.52 3.64 13.87
N LEU A 174 1.75 4.94 13.70
CA LEU A 174 2.39 5.78 14.72
C LEU A 174 1.65 5.73 16.06
N LEU A 175 0.33 5.86 16.06
CA LEU A 175 -0.44 5.82 17.31
C LEU A 175 -0.54 4.42 17.90
N THR A 176 -0.47 3.37 17.08
CA THR A 176 -0.37 1.98 17.57
C THR A 176 0.95 1.78 18.32
N LEU A 177 2.06 2.32 17.82
CA LEU A 177 3.36 2.32 18.51
C LEU A 177 3.32 3.08 19.84
N LYS A 178 2.41 4.06 19.98
CA LYS A 178 2.17 4.76 21.25
C LYS A 178 1.19 4.01 22.18
N GLY A 179 0.75 2.80 21.81
CA GLY A 179 -0.11 1.95 22.63
C GLY A 179 -1.59 2.35 22.64
N LEU A 180 -2.04 3.19 21.71
CA LEU A 180 -3.45 3.57 21.64
C LEU A 180 -4.30 2.45 21.05
N SER A 181 -5.54 2.33 21.52
CA SER A 181 -6.51 1.39 20.97
C SER A 181 -7.00 1.81 19.59
N ALA A 182 -7.47 0.84 18.80
CA ALA A 182 -8.01 1.09 17.46
C ALA A 182 -9.17 2.11 17.43
N GLN A 183 -9.95 2.17 18.52
CA GLN A 183 -11.07 3.10 18.68
C GLN A 183 -10.56 4.54 18.89
N GLU A 184 -9.61 4.73 19.80
CA GLU A 184 -8.98 6.03 20.06
C GLU A 184 -8.26 6.56 18.81
N ILE A 185 -7.49 5.70 18.13
CA ILE A 185 -6.83 6.02 16.87
C ILE A 185 -7.84 6.53 15.83
N THR A 186 -8.95 5.81 15.68
CA THR A 186 -10.02 6.19 14.73
C THR A 186 -10.66 7.53 15.12
N GLN A 187 -10.87 7.79 16.41
CA GLN A 187 -11.41 9.05 16.90
C GLN A 187 -10.46 10.22 16.65
N ILE A 188 -9.15 10.04 16.89
CA ILE A 188 -8.13 11.06 16.62
C ILE A 188 -8.08 11.37 15.12
N ILE A 189 -8.01 10.34 14.27
CA ILE A 189 -7.93 10.52 12.82
C ILE A 189 -9.17 11.22 12.26
N ARG A 190 -10.37 10.91 12.77
CA ARG A 190 -11.62 11.50 12.29
C ARG A 190 -11.90 12.91 12.82
N SER A 191 -11.41 13.23 14.01
CA SER A 191 -11.64 14.54 14.63
C SER A 191 -10.70 15.63 14.13
N ASN A 192 -9.66 15.27 13.38
CA ASN A 192 -8.67 16.19 12.86
C ASN A 192 -8.76 16.35 11.34
N ASN A 193 -8.69 17.60 10.87
CA ASN A 193 -8.63 17.92 9.45
C ASN A 193 -7.21 17.71 8.89
N ILE A 194 -7.05 17.83 7.56
CA ILE A 194 -5.75 17.64 6.92
C ILE A 194 -4.68 18.59 7.47
N GLN A 195 -5.05 19.85 7.75
CA GLN A 195 -4.12 20.88 8.21
C GLN A 195 -3.55 20.53 9.60
N ALA A 196 -4.38 19.99 10.49
CA ALA A 196 -3.93 19.49 11.78
C ALA A 196 -2.98 18.29 11.57
N LYS A 197 -3.37 17.34 10.71
CA LYS A 197 -2.61 16.11 10.39
C LYS A 197 -1.24 16.39 9.75
N THR A 198 -1.10 17.45 8.97
CA THR A 198 0.17 17.81 8.30
C THR A 198 1.01 18.83 9.08
N ASN A 199 0.55 19.28 10.25
CA ASN A 199 1.21 20.34 11.02
C ASN A 199 1.41 19.97 12.50
N TRP A 200 0.61 20.53 13.40
CA TRP A 200 0.86 20.43 14.84
C TRP A 200 0.70 18.99 15.37
N LEU A 201 -0.24 18.21 14.83
CA LEU A 201 -0.49 16.85 15.30
C LEU A 201 0.72 15.95 15.01
N LEU A 202 1.32 16.14 13.84
CA LEU A 202 2.51 15.42 13.40
C LEU A 202 3.73 15.79 14.24
N SER A 203 3.90 17.09 14.47
CA SER A 203 4.98 17.62 15.30
C SER A 203 4.87 17.12 16.73
N LEU A 204 3.65 17.01 17.26
CA LEU A 204 3.39 16.59 18.63
C LEU A 204 3.65 15.09 18.84
N ILE A 205 3.20 14.23 17.91
CA ILE A 205 3.21 12.78 18.10
C ILE A 205 4.43 12.12 17.45
N GLY A 206 4.78 12.55 16.24
CA GLY A 206 5.86 11.99 15.44
C GLY A 206 7.20 12.71 15.62
N GLN A 207 7.22 13.89 16.25
CA GLN A 207 8.42 14.70 16.45
C GLN A 207 9.14 15.09 15.14
N PHE A 208 8.42 15.14 14.02
CA PHE A 208 8.93 15.61 12.73
C PHE A 208 7.91 16.55 12.05
N THR A 209 8.38 17.22 11.00
CA THR A 209 7.58 18.16 10.21
C THR A 209 7.73 17.86 8.73
N ILE A 210 6.62 17.87 8.00
CA ILE A 210 6.65 17.81 6.53
C ILE A 210 7.35 19.08 5.99
N PRO A 211 8.20 18.98 4.95
CA PRO A 211 8.79 20.13 4.25
C PRO A 211 7.73 21.16 3.82
N ASP A 212 8.04 22.45 3.94
CA ASP A 212 7.05 23.53 3.74
C ASP A 212 6.53 23.62 2.29
N ASP A 213 7.36 23.28 1.31
CA ASP A 213 7.01 23.16 -0.09
C ASP A 213 6.01 22.00 -0.33
N MET A 214 6.25 20.84 0.26
CA MET A 214 5.33 19.71 0.20
C MET A 214 4.02 20.02 0.94
N LYS A 215 4.06 20.65 2.13
CA LYS A 215 2.86 21.13 2.85
C LYS A 215 2.03 22.07 1.99
N LYS A 216 2.69 22.99 1.28
CA LYS A 216 2.02 23.92 0.37
C LYS A 216 1.31 23.15 -0.76
N SER A 217 2.00 22.21 -1.41
CA SER A 217 1.42 21.37 -2.46
C SER A 217 0.22 20.56 -1.96
N ILE A 218 0.32 19.93 -0.79
CA ILE A 218 -0.79 19.20 -0.16
C ILE A 218 -1.98 20.14 0.11
N ASN A 219 -1.73 21.32 0.69
CA ASN A 219 -2.80 22.28 0.95
C ASN A 219 -3.47 22.76 -0.33
N ASP A 220 -2.71 23.07 -1.39
CA ASP A 220 -3.24 23.46 -2.69
C ASP A 220 -4.15 22.37 -3.29
N ILE A 221 -3.74 21.11 -3.22
CA ILE A 221 -4.51 19.95 -3.69
C ILE A 221 -5.82 19.81 -2.89
N ILE A 222 -5.74 19.88 -1.56
CA ILE A 222 -6.91 19.67 -0.69
C ILE A 222 -7.91 20.83 -0.81
N GLU A 223 -7.43 22.07 -0.88
CA GLU A 223 -8.27 23.23 -1.14
C GLU A 223 -9.01 23.09 -2.48
N LEU A 224 -8.31 22.68 -3.53
CA LEU A 224 -8.90 22.47 -4.85
C LEU A 224 -9.94 21.34 -4.82
N ARG A 225 -9.62 20.20 -4.20
CA ARG A 225 -10.59 19.11 -3.99
C ARG A 225 -11.83 19.60 -3.23
N ASN A 226 -11.66 20.39 -2.18
CA ASN A 226 -12.78 20.93 -1.41
C ASN A 226 -13.63 21.91 -2.22
N ALA A 227 -13.00 22.74 -3.05
CA ALA A 227 -13.72 23.62 -3.98
C ALA A 227 -14.53 22.83 -5.01
N LEU A 228 -13.97 21.74 -5.54
CA LEU A 228 -14.63 20.85 -6.50
C LEU A 228 -15.80 20.06 -5.89
N VAL A 229 -15.60 19.45 -4.72
CA VAL A 229 -16.60 18.59 -4.07
C VAL A 229 -17.75 19.39 -3.49
N HIS A 230 -17.46 20.52 -2.84
CA HIS A 230 -18.50 21.27 -2.12
C HIS A 230 -19.14 22.36 -2.97
N TYR A 231 -18.70 22.54 -4.22
CA TYR A 231 -19.18 23.59 -5.14
C TYR A 231 -19.40 24.92 -4.41
N LYS A 232 -18.51 25.27 -3.47
CA LYS A 232 -18.72 26.44 -2.62
C LYS A 232 -18.80 27.63 -3.55
N ALA A 233 -19.96 28.29 -3.58
CA ALA A 233 -20.07 29.60 -4.18
C ALA A 233 -19.07 30.49 -3.44
N VAL A 234 -17.93 30.78 -4.07
CA VAL A 234 -17.00 31.77 -3.54
C VAL A 234 -17.76 33.08 -3.65
N PRO A 235 -18.01 33.79 -2.54
CA PRO A 235 -18.72 35.06 -2.59
C PRO A 235 -17.86 36.03 -3.41
N THR A 236 -18.25 36.23 -4.67
CA THR A 236 -17.66 37.26 -5.52
C THR A 236 -18.29 38.60 -5.16
N LYS A 237 -17.51 39.67 -5.28
CA LYS A 237 -18.08 41.03 -5.27
C LYS A 237 -19.12 41.09 -6.39
N ILE A 238 -20.27 41.71 -6.11
CA ILE A 238 -21.47 41.75 -6.98
C ILE A 238 -21.16 42.22 -8.42
N ASP A 239 -20.03 42.91 -8.62
CA ASP A 239 -19.61 43.44 -9.93
C ASP A 239 -18.64 42.56 -10.74
N VAL A 240 -18.24 41.38 -10.25
CA VAL A 240 -17.36 40.46 -11.00
C VAL A 240 -18.18 39.31 -11.56
N ALA A 241 -18.42 39.35 -12.88
CA ALA A 241 -19.26 38.40 -13.62
C ALA A 241 -18.69 36.97 -13.71
N ASP A 242 -17.52 36.71 -13.14
CA ASP A 242 -16.90 35.39 -13.15
C ASP A 242 -17.47 34.54 -12.00
N GLY A 243 -18.26 33.53 -12.34
CA GLY A 243 -18.76 32.57 -11.36
C GLY A 243 -17.63 31.77 -10.71
N SER A 244 -17.85 31.30 -9.47
CA SER A 244 -16.93 30.42 -8.70
C SER A 244 -16.32 29.29 -9.55
N TRP A 245 -17.10 28.73 -10.47
CA TRP A 245 -16.65 27.69 -11.39
C TRP A 245 -15.54 28.12 -12.36
N GLU A 246 -15.60 29.34 -12.89
CA GLU A 246 -14.59 29.83 -13.83
C GLU A 246 -13.26 30.10 -13.10
N MET A 247 -13.32 30.53 -11.84
CA MET A 247 -12.13 30.66 -10.98
C MET A 247 -11.44 29.30 -10.77
N ILE A 248 -12.20 28.25 -10.45
CA ILE A 248 -11.65 26.90 -10.26
C ILE A 248 -11.05 26.38 -11.57
N ARG A 249 -11.75 26.57 -12.68
CA ARG A 249 -11.27 26.18 -14.02
C ARG A 249 -9.97 26.91 -14.39
N ASN A 250 -9.88 28.21 -14.09
CA ASN A 250 -8.67 28.98 -14.33
C ASN A 250 -7.52 28.55 -13.42
N LYS A 251 -7.77 28.27 -12.14
CA LYS A 251 -6.76 27.70 -11.23
C LYS A 251 -6.23 26.37 -11.78
N LEU A 252 -7.11 25.48 -12.23
CA LEU A 252 -6.73 24.20 -12.85
C LEU A 252 -5.90 24.36 -14.13
N LYS A 253 -6.26 25.31 -15.01
CA LYS A 253 -5.48 25.59 -16.23
C LYS A 253 -4.07 26.11 -15.93
N GLN A 254 -3.89 26.78 -14.81
CA GLN A 254 -2.60 27.34 -14.38
C GLN A 254 -1.74 26.32 -13.61
N MET A 255 -2.36 25.26 -13.06
CA MET A 255 -1.64 24.23 -12.33
C MET A 255 -1.05 23.18 -13.27
N ASP A 256 0.20 22.83 -13.02
CA ASP A 256 0.83 21.68 -13.66
C ASP A 256 0.41 20.40 -12.91
N ILE A 257 -0.69 19.80 -13.36
CA ILE A 257 -1.27 18.61 -12.71
C ILE A 257 -0.28 17.43 -12.68
N LYS A 258 0.63 17.35 -13.66
CA LYS A 258 1.65 16.30 -13.67
C LYS A 258 2.61 16.43 -12.49
N LYS A 259 2.90 17.65 -12.04
CA LYS A 259 3.69 17.86 -10.81
C LYS A 259 2.94 17.44 -9.56
N LEU A 260 1.61 17.59 -9.54
CA LEU A 260 0.79 17.20 -8.39
C LEU A 260 0.72 15.69 -8.20
N MET A 261 0.91 14.91 -9.27
CA MET A 261 0.94 13.44 -9.23
C MET A 261 2.10 12.86 -8.44
N ILE A 262 3.16 13.64 -8.23
CA ILE A 262 4.37 13.20 -7.53
C ILE A 262 4.19 13.32 -6.00
N VAL A 263 3.29 14.20 -5.56
CA VAL A 263 3.09 14.53 -4.13
C VAL A 263 2.68 13.31 -3.29
N PRO A 264 1.77 12.41 -3.72
CA PRO A 264 1.46 11.21 -2.95
C PRO A 264 2.69 10.31 -2.75
N ASP A 265 3.46 10.04 -3.80
CA ASP A 265 4.65 9.19 -3.75
C ASP A 265 5.73 9.82 -2.83
N GLU A 266 6.04 11.11 -2.99
CA GLU A 266 7.00 11.82 -2.12
C GLU A 266 6.54 11.86 -0.65
N LEU A 267 5.23 11.97 -0.42
CA LEU A 267 4.68 11.94 0.93
C LEU A 267 4.83 10.54 1.54
N ASP A 268 4.54 9.48 0.79
CA ASP A 268 4.70 8.10 1.27
C ASP A 268 6.15 7.79 1.61
N GLU A 269 7.09 8.13 0.73
CA GLU A 269 8.53 7.98 0.99
C GLU A 269 8.95 8.71 2.28
N LEU A 270 8.48 9.95 2.47
CA LEU A 270 8.74 10.72 3.68
C LEU A 270 8.17 10.02 4.91
N LEU A 271 6.88 9.66 4.88
CA LEU A 271 6.17 9.05 6.00
C LEU A 271 6.77 7.69 6.38
N ASP A 272 7.12 6.85 5.41
CA ASP A 272 7.77 5.56 5.63
C ASP A 272 9.16 5.74 6.24
N SER A 273 9.95 6.68 5.73
CA SER A 273 11.29 6.95 6.29
C SER A 273 11.23 7.40 7.76
N GLU A 274 10.17 8.09 8.16
CA GLU A 274 9.96 8.50 9.55
C GLU A 274 9.44 7.33 10.41
N LEU A 275 8.59 6.45 9.86
CA LEU A 275 8.17 5.24 10.57
C LEU A 275 9.35 4.30 10.82
N ASP A 276 10.26 4.15 9.87
CA ASP A 276 11.43 3.28 10.02
C ASP A 276 12.38 3.79 11.13
N LYS A 277 12.47 5.11 11.33
CA LYS A 277 13.22 5.71 12.45
C LYS A 277 12.55 5.45 13.80
N LEU A 278 11.21 5.38 13.82
CA LEU A 278 10.41 5.27 15.04
C LEU A 278 10.16 3.81 15.46
N ASP A 279 10.21 2.88 14.52
CA ASP A 279 9.97 1.45 14.73
C ASP A 279 11.12 0.61 14.16
N PRO A 280 12.11 0.22 14.99
CA PRO A 280 13.24 -0.58 14.54
C PRO A 280 12.83 -1.97 14.02
N ASN A 281 11.63 -2.46 14.38
CA ASN A 281 11.14 -3.74 13.88
C ASN A 281 10.78 -3.67 12.40
N ARG A 282 10.47 -2.49 11.84
CA ARG A 282 10.20 -2.34 10.41
C ARG A 282 11.43 -2.66 9.57
N GLN A 283 12.56 -2.01 9.87
CA GLN A 283 13.81 -2.26 9.17
C GLN A 283 14.28 -3.71 9.33
N LEU A 284 14.24 -4.23 10.56
CA LEU A 284 14.62 -5.61 10.84
C LEU A 284 13.73 -6.61 10.07
N ALA A 285 12.43 -6.35 9.95
CA ALA A 285 11.53 -7.21 9.17
C ALA A 285 11.86 -7.25 7.67
N VAL A 286 12.30 -6.14 7.09
CA VAL A 286 12.80 -6.10 5.71
C VAL A 286 14.08 -6.93 5.58
N GLU A 287 15.04 -6.76 6.49
CA GLU A 287 16.28 -7.55 6.49
C GLU A 287 16.01 -9.06 6.63
N LEU A 288 15.07 -9.45 7.50
CA LEU A 288 14.65 -10.85 7.65
C LEU A 288 13.96 -11.37 6.38
N THR A 289 13.18 -10.54 5.70
CA THR A 289 12.56 -10.89 4.42
C THR A 289 13.65 -11.17 3.38
N ASP A 290 14.65 -10.30 3.26
CA ASP A 290 15.78 -10.51 2.35
C ASP A 290 16.52 -11.81 2.67
N VAL A 291 16.73 -12.14 3.95
CA VAL A 291 17.30 -13.43 4.34
C VAL A 291 16.44 -14.60 3.88
N MET A 292 15.12 -14.54 4.06
CA MET A 292 14.19 -15.61 3.65
C MET A 292 14.21 -15.87 2.14
N PHE A 293 14.38 -14.83 1.33
CA PHE A 293 14.27 -14.89 -0.14
C PHE A 293 15.59 -14.80 -0.90
N ALA A 294 16.70 -14.50 -0.23
CA ALA A 294 18.00 -14.44 -0.87
C ALA A 294 18.24 -15.74 -1.65
N SER A 295 18.48 -15.64 -2.95
CA SER A 295 18.79 -16.81 -3.76
C SER A 295 20.00 -17.49 -3.14
N ARG A 296 20.00 -18.81 -2.98
CA ARG A 296 21.30 -19.48 -2.87
C ARG A 296 21.98 -19.16 -4.19
N GLU A 297 22.98 -18.28 -4.18
CA GLU A 297 24.02 -18.39 -5.19
C GLU A 297 24.51 -19.81 -5.04
N VAL A 298 23.96 -20.71 -5.86
CA VAL A 298 24.51 -22.04 -6.03
C VAL A 298 25.88 -21.73 -6.59
N GLN A 299 26.90 -21.69 -5.73
CA GLN A 299 28.28 -21.76 -6.15
C GLN A 299 28.33 -22.97 -7.06
N SER A 300 28.42 -22.71 -8.37
CA SER A 300 28.53 -23.74 -9.39
C SER A 300 29.96 -24.28 -9.33
N ASP A 301 30.33 -24.84 -8.18
CA ASP A 301 31.55 -25.60 -8.02
C ASP A 301 31.23 -27.04 -8.43
N PHE A 302 31.02 -27.22 -9.73
CA PHE A 302 31.01 -28.52 -10.42
C PHE A 302 31.76 -28.41 -11.74
#